data_AF-A0A2A4QUW1-F1
#
_entry.id   AF-A0A2A4QUW1-F1
#
_cell.length_a   1.000
_cell.length_b   1.000
_cell.length_c   1.000
_cell.angle_alpha   90.00
_cell.angle_beta   90.00
_cell.angle_gamma   90.00
#
_symmetry.space_group_name_H-M   'P 1'
#
loop_
_entity.id
_entity.type
_entity.pdbx_description
1 polymer ?
#
loop_
_entity_poly.entity_id
_entity_poly.type
_entity_poly.pdbx_seq_one_letter_code
_entity_poly.pdbx_strand_id
1 'polypeptide(L)'
;MKKLINKLSVLAGLVFVLTACEKEFLDKPIYGVIPLEDYFQTEEELQEGVFACYDILQWSVAPDWNSMYIVKSFPSDESHAGGGSDADQPPYQQLDDYSYTSENKPIEHSFKAMYFGIMRANAIVNTA
;
A
#
# COMPACT_ATOMS: atom_id res chain seq x y z
N MET A 1 -49.65 -3.20 -42.64
CA MET A 1 -48.31 -3.83 -42.69
C MET A 1 -47.20 -2.91 -42.19
N LYS A 2 -46.95 -1.74 -42.80
CA LYS A 2 -45.90 -0.78 -42.36
C LYS A 2 -45.99 -0.37 -40.87
N LYS A 3 -47.20 -0.12 -40.35
CA LYS A 3 -47.41 0.21 -38.92
C LYS A 3 -47.08 -0.93 -37.94
N LEU A 4 -47.23 -2.19 -38.38
CA LEU A 4 -46.90 -3.35 -37.56
C LEU A 4 -45.39 -3.60 -37.54
N ILE A 5 -44.74 -3.43 -38.70
CA ILE A 5 -43.29 -3.49 -38.85
C ILE A 5 -42.61 -2.43 -37.98
N ASN A 6 -43.08 -1.18 -38.01
CA ASN A 6 -42.50 -0.11 -37.17
C ASN A 6 -42.61 -0.40 -35.67
N LYS A 7 -43.73 -1.00 -35.20
CA LYS A 7 -43.88 -1.38 -33.78
C LYS A 7 -42.94 -2.52 -33.39
N LEU A 8 -42.74 -3.51 -34.26
CA LEU A 8 -41.77 -4.58 -34.04
C LEU A 8 -40.34 -4.04 -34.01
N SER A 9 -39.98 -3.11 -34.91
CA SER A 9 -38.65 -2.51 -34.94
C SER A 9 -38.32 -1.71 -33.67
N VAL A 10 -39.30 -0.96 -33.14
CA VAL A 10 -39.13 -0.24 -31.87
C VAL A 10 -38.97 -1.20 -30.69
N LEU A 11 -39.78 -2.27 -30.65
CA LEU A 11 -39.68 -3.28 -29.59
C LEU A 11 -38.34 -4.03 -29.64
N ALA A 12 -37.87 -4.40 -30.83
CA ALA A 12 -36.57 -5.03 -31.02
C ALA A 12 -35.43 -4.09 -30.58
N GLY A 13 -35.48 -2.81 -30.96
CA GLY A 13 -34.52 -1.80 -30.52
C GLY A 13 -34.49 -1.64 -28.99
N LEU A 14 -35.66 -1.67 -28.33
CA LEU A 14 -35.74 -1.57 -26.88
C LEU A 14 -35.08 -2.75 -26.17
N VAL A 15 -35.26 -3.97 -26.70
CA VAL A 15 -34.62 -5.18 -26.17
C VAL A 15 -33.10 -5.09 -26.30
N PHE A 16 -32.58 -4.60 -27.43
CA PHE A 16 -31.13 -4.40 -27.62
C PHE A 16 -30.53 -3.39 -26.64
N VAL A 17 -31.24 -2.31 -26.30
CA VAL A 17 -30.74 -1.32 -25.33
C VAL A 17 -30.71 -1.90 -23.90
N LEU A 18 -31.66 -2.78 -23.55
CA LEU A 18 -31.71 -3.41 -22.24
C LEU A 18 -30.63 -4.48 -22.02
N THR A 19 -30.09 -5.07 -23.09
CA THR A 19 -29.03 -6.09 -23.00
C THR A 19 -27.62 -5.55 -23.30
N ALA A 20 -27.49 -4.28 -23.70
CA ALA A 20 -26.20 -3.71 -24.12
C ALA A 20 -25.23 -3.39 -22.95
N CYS A 21 -25.73 -3.30 -21.71
CA CYS A 21 -24.89 -3.11 -20.53
C CYS A 21 -24.58 -4.45 -19.86
N GLU A 22 -23.55 -5.14 -20.33
CA GLU A 22 -23.01 -6.32 -19.66
C GLU A 22 -22.05 -5.91 -18.53
N LYS A 23 -22.13 -6.59 -17.39
CA LYS A 23 -21.23 -6.36 -16.25
C LYS A 23 -19.76 -6.57 -16.62
N GLU A 24 -19.44 -7.52 -17.50
CA GLU A 24 -18.07 -7.77 -17.98
C GLU A 24 -17.41 -6.56 -18.69
N PHE A 25 -18.19 -5.60 -19.20
CA PHE A 25 -17.64 -4.36 -19.75
C PHE A 25 -17.09 -3.45 -18.64
N LEU A 26 -17.75 -3.43 -17.47
CA LEU A 26 -17.39 -2.61 -16.32
C LEU A 26 -16.41 -3.33 -15.38
N ASP A 27 -16.62 -4.64 -15.19
CA ASP A 27 -15.86 -5.50 -14.29
C ASP A 27 -14.77 -6.24 -15.07
N LYS A 28 -13.70 -5.51 -15.40
CA LYS A 28 -12.50 -6.10 -16.03
C LYS A 28 -11.55 -6.61 -14.95
N PRO A 29 -11.01 -7.83 -15.10
CA PRO A 29 -9.99 -8.31 -14.17
C PRO A 29 -8.73 -7.44 -14.28
N ILE A 30 -8.05 -7.24 -13.15
CA ILE A 30 -6.72 -6.61 -13.13
C ILE A 30 -5.72 -7.66 -13.61
N TYR A 31 -5.12 -7.41 -14.77
CA TYR A 31 -4.12 -8.33 -15.33
C TYR A 31 -2.78 -8.18 -14.60
N GLY A 32 -2.12 -9.30 -14.33
CA GLY A 32 -0.78 -9.33 -13.73
C GLY A 32 -0.74 -9.26 -12.20
N VAL A 33 -1.89 -9.37 -11.53
CA VAL A 33 -1.97 -9.49 -10.07
C VAL A 33 -2.85 -10.69 -9.72
N ILE A 34 -2.50 -11.37 -8.62
CA ILE A 34 -3.33 -12.41 -8.03
C ILE A 34 -4.11 -11.75 -6.89
N PRO A 35 -5.44 -11.87 -6.84
CA PRO A 35 -6.22 -11.41 -5.70
C PRO A 35 -5.72 -12.07 -4.41
N LEU A 36 -5.72 -11.34 -3.30
CA LEU A 36 -5.16 -11.84 -2.04
C LEU A 36 -5.90 -13.09 -1.56
N GLU A 37 -7.22 -13.11 -1.76
CA GLU A 37 -8.12 -14.23 -1.49
C GLU A 37 -7.76 -15.51 -2.26
N ASP A 38 -7.06 -15.37 -3.38
CA ASP A 38 -6.71 -16.48 -4.27
C ASP A 38 -5.21 -16.87 -4.16
N TYR A 39 -4.40 -16.15 -3.38
CA TYR A 39 -2.93 -16.35 -3.36
C TYR A 39 -2.45 -17.41 -2.36
N PHE A 40 -3.00 -17.46 -1.14
CA PHE A 40 -2.46 -18.33 -0.08
C PHE A 40 -3.11 -19.72 -0.08
N GLN A 41 -3.02 -20.45 -1.19
CA GLN A 41 -3.71 -21.73 -1.36
C GLN A 41 -2.82 -22.95 -1.05
N THR A 42 -1.51 -22.76 -1.07
CA THR A 42 -0.49 -23.79 -0.82
C THR A 42 0.40 -23.43 0.38
N GLU A 43 1.03 -24.45 0.95
CA GLU A 43 2.02 -24.26 2.04
C GLU A 43 3.18 -23.36 1.61
N GLU A 44 3.62 -23.48 0.35
CA GLU A 44 4.72 -22.66 -0.20
C GLU A 44 4.32 -21.19 -0.27
N GLU A 45 3.13 -20.86 -0.79
CA GLU A 45 2.62 -19.49 -0.84
C GLU A 45 2.41 -18.90 0.56
N LEU A 46 1.96 -19.71 1.52
CA LEU A 46 1.83 -19.29 2.92
C LEU A 46 3.22 -18.98 3.53
N GLN A 47 4.21 -19.82 3.26
CA GLN A 47 5.59 -19.62 3.69
C GLN A 47 6.20 -18.35 3.08
N GLU A 48 5.95 -18.07 1.80
CA GLU A 48 6.33 -16.80 1.17
C GLU A 48 5.66 -15.60 1.86
N GLY A 49 4.39 -15.72 2.23
CA GLY A 49 3.68 -14.72 3.02
C GLY A 49 4.34 -14.45 4.38
N VAL A 50 4.79 -15.50 5.07
CA VAL A 50 5.57 -15.37 6.32
C VAL A 50 6.90 -14.67 6.05
N PHE A 51 7.61 -15.00 4.97
CA PHE A 51 8.84 -14.31 4.60
C PHE A 51 8.61 -12.82 4.30
N ALA A 52 7.51 -12.49 3.62
CA ALA A 52 7.12 -11.10 3.37
C ALA A 52 6.83 -10.31 4.65
N CYS A 53 6.42 -10.97 5.73
CA CYS A 53 6.29 -10.34 7.05
C CYS A 53 7.66 -9.97 7.65
N TYR A 54 8.69 -10.80 7.45
CA TYR A 54 10.05 -10.50 7.90
C TYR A 54 10.77 -9.48 7.02
N ASP A 55 10.49 -9.49 5.72
CA ASP A 55 11.08 -8.57 4.73
C ASP A 55 10.98 -7.10 5.17
N ILE A 56 9.87 -6.71 5.79
CA ILE A 56 9.66 -5.31 6.19
C ILE A 56 10.61 -4.83 7.30
N LEU A 57 11.23 -5.74 8.06
CA LEU A 57 12.18 -5.35 9.11
C LEU A 57 13.41 -4.64 8.53
N GLN A 58 13.76 -4.91 7.27
CA GLN A 58 14.84 -4.20 6.58
C GLN A 58 14.53 -2.71 6.38
N TRP A 59 13.25 -2.31 6.41
CA TRP A 59 12.85 -0.92 6.27
C TRP A 59 13.23 -0.07 7.48
N SER A 60 13.66 -0.71 8.58
CA SER A 60 14.16 0.00 9.75
C SER A 60 15.47 0.77 9.50
N VAL A 61 16.19 0.51 8.39
CA VAL A 61 17.52 1.08 8.12
C VAL A 61 17.80 1.47 6.66
N ALA A 62 16.86 1.27 5.73
CA ALA A 62 17.13 1.34 4.29
C ALA A 62 16.39 2.45 3.51
N PRO A 63 15.07 2.67 3.71
CA PRO A 63 14.29 3.57 2.85
C PRO A 63 14.70 5.03 3.06
N ASP A 64 15.02 5.75 2.00
CA ASP A 64 15.27 7.20 1.99
C ASP A 64 16.26 7.70 3.06
N TRP A 65 17.36 6.96 3.29
CA TRP A 65 18.36 7.25 4.33
C TRP A 65 17.77 7.33 5.74
N ASN A 66 16.66 6.61 5.95
CA ASN A 66 15.94 6.59 7.19
C ASN A 66 16.40 5.43 8.09
N SER A 67 16.54 5.71 9.38
CA SER A 67 16.79 4.69 10.39
C SER A 67 15.93 4.90 11.61
N MET A 68 15.08 3.92 11.92
CA MET A 68 14.27 3.91 13.15
C MET A 68 15.15 3.95 14.41
N TYR A 69 16.36 3.37 14.33
CA TYR A 69 17.33 3.43 15.41
C TYR A 69 17.81 4.88 15.61
N ILE A 70 18.14 5.58 14.53
CA ILE A 70 18.63 6.95 14.61
C ILE A 70 17.52 7.92 15.06
N VAL A 71 16.27 7.70 14.60
CA VAL A 71 15.10 8.47 15.03
C VAL A 71 14.91 8.47 16.55
N LYS A 72 15.22 7.35 17.22
CA LYS A 72 15.17 7.28 18.69
C LYS A 72 16.46 7.75 19.39
N SER A 73 17.59 7.79 18.69
CA SER A 73 18.90 8.10 19.27
C SER A 73 19.24 9.60 19.26
N PHE A 74 18.76 10.38 18.28
CA PHE A 74 19.04 11.83 18.29
C PHE A 74 18.36 12.57 19.45
N PRO A 75 17.13 12.22 19.86
CA PRO A 75 16.56 12.78 21.09
C PRO A 75 17.17 12.18 22.38
N SER A 76 18.30 11.47 22.33
CA SER A 76 19.01 10.99 23.53
C SER A 76 20.31 11.78 23.76
N ASP A 77 21.04 11.46 24.81
CA ASP A 77 22.38 12.00 25.08
C ASP A 77 23.52 11.13 24.51
N GLU A 78 23.19 10.12 23.70
CA GLU A 78 24.17 9.18 23.14
C GLU A 78 24.78 9.65 21.80
N SER A 79 24.16 10.62 21.12
CA SER A 79 24.57 11.06 19.78
C SER A 79 24.15 12.49 19.47
N HIS A 80 24.77 13.09 18.46
CA HIS A 80 24.35 14.34 17.82
C HIS A 80 24.23 14.16 16.31
N ALA A 81 23.35 14.95 15.69
CA ALA A 81 23.18 14.98 14.25
C ALA A 81 24.39 15.67 13.59
N GLY A 82 25.31 14.86 13.07
CA GLY A 82 26.43 15.34 12.26
C GLY A 82 26.00 15.74 10.83
N GLY A 83 26.98 16.04 9.98
CA GLY A 83 26.74 16.38 8.57
C GLY A 83 27.71 17.45 8.09
N GLY A 84 27.66 17.79 6.80
CA GLY A 84 28.48 18.87 6.24
C GLY A 84 28.06 20.27 6.71
N SER A 85 26.79 20.44 7.09
CA SER A 85 26.16 21.64 7.66
C SER A 85 24.77 21.30 8.19
N ASP A 86 24.10 22.23 8.87
CA ASP A 86 22.71 22.08 9.36
C ASP A 86 21.68 21.86 8.22
N ALA A 87 22.08 22.09 6.96
CA ALA A 87 21.25 21.77 5.78
C ALA A 87 21.34 20.29 5.34
N ASP A 88 22.26 19.51 5.91
CA ASP A 88 22.40 18.09 5.65
C ASP A 88 21.46 17.28 6.56
N GLN A 89 20.51 16.59 5.94
CA GLN A 89 19.40 15.91 6.62
C GLN A 89 18.66 16.79 7.66
N PRO A 90 18.03 17.91 7.27
CA PRO A 90 17.34 18.79 8.20
C PRO A 90 16.33 18.12 9.15
N PRO A 91 15.57 17.08 8.74
CA PRO A 91 14.68 16.38 9.65
C PRO A 91 15.39 15.65 10.81
N TYR A 92 16.66 15.27 10.64
CA TYR A 92 17.48 14.69 11.71
C TYR A 92 18.08 15.74 12.61
N GLN A 93 18.54 16.86 12.05
CA GLN A 93 18.94 18.04 12.83
C GLN A 93 17.80 18.49 13.77
N GLN A 94 16.57 18.54 13.25
CA GLN A 94 15.38 18.85 14.04
C GLN A 94 15.11 17.88 15.19
N LEU A 95 15.46 16.59 15.02
CA LEU A 95 15.30 15.57 16.07
C LEU A 95 16.32 15.77 17.19
N ASP A 96 17.56 16.10 16.84
CA ASP A 96 18.65 16.40 17.78
C ASP A 96 18.39 17.71 18.54
N ASP A 97 17.90 18.74 17.83
CA ASP A 97 17.59 20.06 18.39
C ASP A 97 16.23 20.14 19.11
N TYR A 98 15.47 19.04 19.15
CA TYR A 98 14.10 18.99 19.70
C TYR A 98 13.14 20.02 19.07
N SER A 99 13.37 20.38 17.81
CA SER A 99 12.56 21.36 17.07
C SER A 99 11.60 20.73 16.05
N TYR A 100 11.49 19.40 16.05
CA TYR A 100 10.64 18.65 15.12
C TYR A 100 9.14 18.86 15.38
N THR A 101 8.33 18.71 14.33
CA THR A 101 6.87 18.77 14.39
C THR A 101 6.25 17.42 14.03
N SER A 102 4.92 17.33 14.03
CA SER A 102 4.18 16.16 13.55
C SER A 102 4.43 15.83 12.07
N GLU A 103 5.04 16.74 11.31
CA GLU A 103 5.35 16.55 9.89
C GLU A 103 6.77 15.98 9.65
N ASN A 104 7.52 15.66 10.71
CA ASN A 104 8.87 15.11 10.58
C ASN A 104 8.86 13.76 9.83
N LYS A 105 9.52 13.74 8.67
CA LYS A 105 9.51 12.58 7.75
C LYS A 105 10.15 11.33 8.33
N PRO A 106 11.26 11.41 9.09
CA PRO A 106 11.80 10.25 9.79
C PRO A 106 10.82 9.55 10.74
N ILE A 107 10.09 10.32 11.54
CA ILE A 107 9.03 9.80 12.42
C ILE A 107 7.89 9.19 11.60
N GLU A 108 7.39 9.91 10.58
CA GLU A 108 6.28 9.46 9.73
C GLU A 108 6.59 8.10 9.08
N HIS A 109 7.79 7.94 8.54
CA HIS A 109 8.23 6.69 7.93
C HIS A 109 8.33 5.56 8.95
N SER A 110 8.91 5.83 10.13
CA SER A 110 9.01 4.83 11.20
C SER A 110 7.63 4.29 11.58
N PHE A 111 6.65 5.20 11.76
CA PHE A 111 5.26 4.85 12.04
C PHE A 111 4.65 4.00 10.90
N LYS A 112 4.79 4.45 9.65
CA LYS A 112 4.26 3.74 8.48
C LYS A 112 4.82 2.32 8.37
N ALA A 113 6.14 2.16 8.44
CA ALA A 113 6.79 0.86 8.32
C ALA A 113 6.34 -0.11 9.42
N MET A 114 6.17 0.35 10.66
CA MET A 114 5.60 -0.49 11.74
C MET A 114 4.17 -0.94 11.43
N TYR A 115 3.29 -0.03 10.96
CA TYR A 115 1.92 -0.38 10.62
C TYR A 115 1.80 -1.25 9.36
N PHE A 116 2.68 -1.09 8.38
CA PHE A 116 2.75 -2.00 7.24
C PHE A 116 3.15 -3.41 7.70
N GLY A 117 4.07 -3.53 8.67
CA GLY A 117 4.45 -4.83 9.24
C GLY A 117 3.28 -5.50 9.97
N ILE A 118 2.55 -4.74 10.79
CA ILE A 118 1.33 -5.22 11.46
C ILE A 118 0.29 -5.66 10.41
N MET A 119 0.08 -4.88 9.36
CA MET A 119 -0.88 -5.20 8.30
C MET A 119 -0.50 -6.49 7.57
N ARG A 120 0.78 -6.67 7.19
CA ARG A 120 1.26 -7.91 6.56
C ARG A 120 1.07 -9.12 7.47
N ALA A 121 1.44 -9.01 8.75
CA ALA A 121 1.26 -10.09 9.72
C ALA A 121 -0.22 -10.45 9.90
N ASN A 122 -1.09 -9.46 10.01
CA ASN A 122 -2.53 -9.68 10.12
C ASN A 122 -3.10 -10.35 8.86
N ALA A 123 -2.59 -10.03 7.66
CA ALA A 123 -3.04 -10.70 6.43
C ALA A 123 -2.76 -12.21 6.50
N ILE A 124 -1.57 -12.61 6.93
CA ILE A 124 -1.21 -14.03 7.04
C ILE A 124 -1.98 -14.73 8.17
N VAL A 125 -2.03 -14.14 9.36
CA VAL A 125 -2.69 -14.75 10.54
C VAL A 125 -4.20 -14.93 10.34
N ASN A 126 -4.86 -14.06 9.57
CA ASN A 126 -6.28 -14.19 9.29
C ASN A 126 -6.59 -15.02 8.03
N THR A 127 -5.57 -15.43 7.28
CA THR A 127 -5.72 -16.30 6.10
C THR A 127 -5.48 -17.77 6.43
N ALA A 128 -4.54 -18.06 7.34
CA ALA A 128 -4.31 -19.39 7.90
C ALA A 128 -5.43 -19.83 8.87
#